data_AF-A0A7V1BSK0-F1
#
_entry.id   AF-A0A7V1BSK0-F1
#
_cell.length_a   1.000
_cell.length_b   1.000
_cell.length_c   1.000
_cell.angle_alpha   90.00
_cell.angle_beta   90.00
_cell.angle_gamma   90.00
#
_symmetry.space_group_name_H-M   'P 1'
#
loop_
_entity.id
_entity.type
_entity.pdbx_description
1 polymer ?
#
loop_
_entity_poly.entity_id
_entity_poly.type
_entity_poly.pdbx_seq_one_letter_code
_entity_poly.pdbx_strand_id
1 'polypeptide(L)'
;MIGTIVLLIALAFSIISMVMYYLSFKGYKNTLNYARISYHAMAMLVITASTLLWYLLLTHQYQYHYVFSYSNNSLSTGFLLSSFWGGQEGSFMLWLLLTAILG
;
A
#
# COMPACT_ATOMS: atom_id res chain seq x y z
N MET A 1 13.35 -0.17 -3.80
CA MET A 1 13.49 -1.58 -3.35
C MET A 1 12.69 -1.87 -2.09
N ILE A 2 12.90 -1.15 -0.97
CA ILE A 2 12.18 -1.41 0.30
C ILE A 2 10.66 -1.35 0.12
N GLY A 3 10.12 -0.28 -0.49
CA GLY A 3 8.68 -0.17 -0.73
C GLY A 3 8.10 -1.34 -1.55
N THR A 4 8.81 -1.77 -2.60
CA THR A 4 8.43 -2.94 -3.40
C THR A 4 8.38 -4.22 -2.58
N ILE A 5 9.35 -4.45 -1.69
CA ILE A 5 9.37 -5.62 -0.81
C ILE A 5 8.18 -5.59 0.16
N VAL A 6 7.88 -4.43 0.75
CA VAL A 6 6.71 -4.26 1.63
C VAL A 6 5.41 -4.61 0.89
N LEU A 7 5.26 -4.15 -0.35
CA LEU A 7 4.09 -4.47 -1.18
C LEU A 7 4.02 -5.94 -1.58
N LEU A 8 5.15 -6.61 -1.83
CA LEU A 8 5.19 -8.05 -2.09
C LEU A 8 4.75 -8.87 -0.87
N ILE A 9 5.17 -8.45 0.34
CA ILE A 9 4.72 -9.07 1.58
C ILE A 9 3.23 -8.81 1.79
N ALA A 10 2.75 -7.59 1.51
CA ALA A 10 1.32 -7.26 1.56
C ALA A 10 0.49 -8.15 0.61
N LEU A 11 1.01 -8.41 -0.60
CA LEU A 11 0.40 -9.33 -1.57
C LEU A 11 0.34 -10.78 -1.03
N ALA A 12 1.40 -11.26 -0.37
CA ALA A 12 1.36 -12.59 0.25
C ALA A 12 0.27 -12.67 1.32
N PHE A 13 0.15 -11.66 2.19
CA PHE A 13 -0.91 -11.60 3.19
C PHE A 13 -2.32 -11.45 2.59
N SER A 14 -2.48 -10.75 1.46
CA SER A 14 -3.77 -10.65 0.78
C SER A 14 -4.25 -12.01 0.25
N ILE A 15 -3.33 -12.80 -0.33
CA ILE A 15 -3.61 -14.15 -0.82
C ILE A 15 -3.98 -15.07 0.36
N ILE A 16 -3.24 -15.01 1.47
CA ILE A 16 -3.56 -15.80 2.67
C ILE A 16 -4.95 -15.42 3.19
N SER A 17 -5.26 -14.11 3.29
CA SER A 17 -6.58 -13.63 3.70
C SER A 17 -7.68 -14.17 2.79
N MET A 18 -7.52 -14.06 1.47
CA MET A 18 -8.47 -14.56 0.49
C MET A 18 -8.73 -16.06 0.64
N VAL A 19 -7.67 -16.87 0.73
CA VAL A 19 -7.78 -18.33 0.90
C VAL A 19 -8.46 -18.67 2.22
N MET A 20 -8.09 -18.01 3.32
CA MET A 20 -8.65 -18.27 4.65
C MET A 20 -10.13 -17.88 4.74
N TYR A 21 -10.55 -16.76 4.13
CA TYR A 21 -11.97 -16.41 4.01
C TYR A 21 -12.73 -17.43 3.17
N TYR A 22 -12.16 -17.90 2.06
CA TYR A 22 -12.76 -18.95 1.24
C TYR A 22 -12.93 -20.27 2.01
N LEU A 23 -11.92 -20.70 2.77
CA LEU A 23 -12.00 -21.89 3.63
C LEU A 23 -13.01 -21.70 4.77
N SER A 24 -13.10 -20.50 5.35
CA SER A 24 -14.14 -20.16 6.33
C SER A 24 -15.53 -20.29 5.73
N PHE A 25 -15.74 -19.84 4.49
CA PHE A 25 -16.99 -20.00 3.77
C PHE A 25 -17.34 -21.48 3.50
N LYS A 26 -16.32 -22.33 3.27
CA LYS A 26 -16.50 -23.78 3.12
C LYS A 26 -16.75 -24.54 4.43
N GLY A 27 -16.75 -23.86 5.59
CA GLY A 27 -17.05 -24.45 6.89
C GLY A 27 -15.84 -25.04 7.64
N TYR A 28 -14.61 -24.75 7.21
CA TYR A 28 -13.42 -25.12 7.97
C TYR A 28 -13.35 -24.34 9.30
N LYS A 29 -13.02 -25.03 10.39
CA LYS A 29 -12.88 -24.40 11.72
C LYS A 29 -11.54 -23.64 11.82
N ASN A 30 -11.52 -22.59 12.65
CA ASN A 30 -10.34 -21.80 12.99
C ASN A 30 -9.68 -21.05 11.81
N THR A 31 -10.36 -20.83 10.70
CA THR A 31 -9.82 -20.11 9.52
C THR A 31 -10.12 -18.61 9.55
N LEU A 32 -11.28 -18.22 10.11
CA LEU A 32 -11.74 -16.82 10.14
C LEU A 32 -10.77 -15.87 10.86
N ASN A 33 -10.18 -16.30 11.97
CA ASN A 33 -9.24 -15.48 12.72
C ASN A 33 -7.96 -15.21 11.90
N TYR A 34 -7.41 -16.25 11.24
CA TYR A 34 -6.27 -16.08 10.36
C TYR A 34 -6.60 -15.20 9.16
N ALA A 35 -7.80 -15.32 8.58
CA ALA A 35 -8.25 -14.44 7.49
C ALA A 35 -8.21 -12.97 7.90
N ARG A 36 -8.78 -12.64 9.07
CA ARG A 36 -8.80 -11.27 9.62
C ARG A 36 -7.42 -10.76 9.96
N ILE A 37 -6.59 -11.57 10.63
CA ILE A 37 -5.21 -11.19 10.98
C ILE A 37 -4.41 -10.90 9.70
N SER A 38 -4.50 -11.78 8.70
CA SER A 38 -3.80 -11.58 7.43
C SER A 38 -4.30 -10.35 6.67
N TYR A 39 -5.60 -10.08 6.68
CA TYR A 39 -6.17 -8.86 6.12
C TYR A 39 -5.62 -7.60 6.81
N HIS A 40 -5.65 -7.55 8.14
CA HIS A 40 -5.12 -6.39 8.89
C HIS A 40 -3.61 -6.23 8.71
N ALA A 41 -2.85 -7.32 8.66
CA ALA A 41 -1.41 -7.27 8.36
C ALA A 41 -1.16 -6.69 6.96
N MET A 42 -1.91 -7.14 5.94
CA MET A 42 -1.86 -6.57 4.59
C MET A 42 -2.18 -5.07 4.60
N ALA A 43 -3.27 -4.67 5.24
CA ALA A 43 -3.68 -3.26 5.29
C ALA A 43 -2.62 -2.37 5.96
N MET A 44 -2.03 -2.83 7.08
CA MET A 44 -0.94 -2.12 7.76
C MET A 44 0.31 -1.99 6.87
N LEU A 45 0.64 -3.01 6.09
CA LEU A 45 1.76 -2.96 5.14
C LEU A 45 1.51 -1.96 4.01
N VAL A 46 0.28 -1.90 3.47
CA VAL A 46 -0.12 -0.92 2.45
C VAL A 46 -0.05 0.52 3.00
N ILE A 47 -0.54 0.74 4.22
CA ILE A 47 -0.44 2.05 4.89
C ILE A 47 1.04 2.42 5.11
N THR A 48 1.87 1.46 5.51
CA THR A 48 3.31 1.67 5.69
C THR A 48 4.01 2.03 4.37
N ALA A 49 3.70 1.33 3.27
CA ALA A 49 4.23 1.65 1.96
C ALA A 49 3.78 3.04 1.48
N SER A 50 2.53 3.40 1.75
CA SER A 50 1.95 4.70 1.37
C SER A 50 2.58 5.86 2.15
N THR A 51 2.73 5.71 3.47
CA THR A 51 3.40 6.69 4.33
C THR A 51 4.89 6.84 4.00
N LEU A 52 5.56 5.74 3.64
CA LEU A 52 6.93 5.80 3.14
C LEU A 52 7.03 6.60 1.84
N LEU A 53 6.09 6.42 0.90
CA LEU A 53 6.09 7.20 -0.35
C LEU A 53 5.88 8.69 -0.08
N TRP A 54 4.93 9.07 0.77
CA TRP A 54 4.77 10.47 1.20
C TRP A 54 6.03 11.03 1.85
N TYR A 55 6.67 10.26 2.74
CA TYR A 55 7.93 10.66 3.36
C TYR A 55 8.99 10.98 2.30
N LEU A 56 9.16 10.10 1.30
CA LEU A 56 10.13 10.30 0.22
C LEU A 56 9.82 11.53 -0.65
N LEU A 57 8.53 11.78 -0.94
CA LEU A 57 8.08 12.98 -1.67
C LEU A 57 8.35 14.25 -0.87
N LEU A 58 7.92 14.30 0.39
CA LEU A 58 8.04 15.46 1.27
C LEU A 58 9.50 15.80 1.62
N THR A 59 10.38 14.81 1.63
CA THR A 59 11.82 14.97 1.85
C THR A 59 12.63 15.08 0.55
N HIS A 60 11.96 15.26 -0.60
CA HIS A 60 12.56 15.52 -1.90
C HIS A 60 13.67 14.51 -2.29
N GLN A 61 13.41 13.22 -2.04
CA GLN A 61 14.37 12.14 -2.26
C GLN A 61 14.46 11.75 -3.74
N TYR A 62 15.11 12.60 -4.53
CA TYR A 62 15.20 12.48 -5.99
C TYR A 62 16.01 11.29 -6.51
N GLN A 63 16.69 10.54 -5.63
CA GLN A 63 17.30 9.27 -6.01
C GLN A 63 16.27 8.21 -6.43
N TYR A 64 14.99 8.39 -6.06
CA TYR A 64 13.90 7.53 -6.50
C TYR A 64 13.27 8.12 -7.77
N HIS A 65 13.26 7.32 -8.84
CA HIS A 65 12.70 7.71 -10.14
C HIS A 65 11.29 8.31 -10.01
N TYR A 66 10.40 7.65 -9.25
CA TYR A 66 9.04 8.14 -9.03
C TYR A 66 9.00 9.56 -8.45
N VAL A 67 9.81 9.84 -7.40
CA VAL A 67 9.87 11.16 -6.77
C VAL A 67 10.40 12.20 -7.76
N PHE A 68 11.46 11.87 -8.50
CA PHE A 68 12.03 12.76 -9.52
C PHE A 68 11.05 13.07 -10.67
N SER A 69 10.26 12.09 -11.10
CA SER A 69 9.32 12.26 -12.21
C SER A 69 8.06 13.06 -11.86
N TYR A 70 7.62 13.03 -10.60
CA TYR A 70 6.32 13.58 -10.18
C TYR A 70 6.39 14.70 -9.14
N SER A 71 7.59 15.14 -8.72
CA SER A 71 7.74 16.22 -7.73
C SER A 71 8.87 17.20 -8.07
N ASN A 72 8.80 18.43 -7.52
CA ASN A 72 9.81 19.47 -7.67
C ASN A 72 9.78 20.41 -6.44
N ASN A 73 10.92 20.98 -6.06
CA ASN A 73 11.10 21.93 -4.96
C ASN A 73 10.25 23.21 -5.09
N SER A 74 9.80 23.56 -6.31
CA SER A 74 8.94 24.72 -6.55
C SER A 74 7.46 24.45 -6.22
N LEU A 75 7.07 23.20 -5.96
CA LEU A 75 5.70 22.86 -5.62
C LEU A 75 5.38 23.26 -4.18
N SER A 76 4.22 23.88 -3.98
CA SER A 76 3.67 24.03 -2.63
C SER A 76 3.41 22.66 -1.99
N THR A 77 3.42 22.58 -0.66
CA THR A 77 3.26 21.31 0.08
C THR A 77 1.99 20.55 -0.29
N GLY A 78 0.88 21.24 -0.58
CA GLY A 78 -0.36 20.59 -1.01
C GLY A 78 -0.23 19.88 -2.36
N PHE A 79 0.44 20.52 -3.32
CA PHE A 79 0.73 19.87 -4.62
C PHE A 79 1.75 18.74 -4.47
N LEU A 80 2.73 18.89 -3.58
CA LEU A 80 3.69 17.84 -3.27
C LEU A 80 3.03 16.58 -2.68
N LEU A 81 2.02 16.76 -1.81
CA LEU A 81 1.21 15.64 -1.32
C LEU A 81 0.39 14.98 -2.42
N SER A 82 -0.13 15.76 -3.37
CA SER A 82 -0.88 15.24 -4.52
C SER A 82 -0.04 14.41 -5.49
N SER A 83 1.29 14.62 -5.52
CA SER A 83 2.22 13.78 -6.29
C SER A 83 2.18 12.31 -5.89
N PHE A 84 1.62 11.95 -4.73
CA PHE A 84 1.42 10.57 -4.28
C PHE A 84 0.62 9.72 -5.26
N TRP A 85 -0.35 10.30 -5.95
CA TRP A 85 -1.18 9.61 -6.94
C TRP A 85 -0.81 10.00 -8.38
N GLY A 86 0.43 10.48 -8.59
CA GLY A 86 0.94 10.84 -9.90
C GLY A 86 1.19 9.60 -10.79
N GLY A 87 0.72 9.67 -12.04
CA GLY A 87 0.91 8.62 -13.02
C GLY A 87 0.26 7.28 -12.66
N GLN A 88 0.68 6.22 -13.36
CA GLN A 88 0.10 4.89 -13.22
C GLN A 88 0.41 4.26 -11.86
N GLU A 89 1.69 4.25 -11.46
CA GLU A 89 2.13 3.62 -10.19
C GLU A 89 1.50 4.31 -8.97
N GLY A 90 1.40 5.66 -9.00
CA GLY A 90 0.75 6.42 -7.93
C GLY A 90 -0.74 6.16 -7.86
N SER A 91 -1.41 6.11 -9.01
CA SER A 91 -2.84 5.79 -9.06
C SER A 91 -3.12 4.41 -8.46
N PHE A 92 -2.28 3.40 -8.77
CA PHE A 92 -2.40 2.08 -8.13
C PHE A 92 -2.17 2.13 -6.63
N MET A 93 -1.20 2.92 -6.15
CA MET A 93 -0.98 3.09 -4.72
C MET A 93 -2.19 3.72 -4.01
N LEU A 94 -2.79 4.76 -4.61
CA LEU A 94 -4.00 5.40 -4.07
C LEU A 94 -5.16 4.41 -3.94
N TRP A 95 -5.48 3.71 -5.02
CA TRP A 95 -6.60 2.77 -5.01
C TRP A 95 -6.33 1.58 -4.07
N LEU A 96 -5.09 1.12 -3.98
CA LEU A 96 -4.69 0.09 -3.04
C LEU A 96 -4.87 0.56 -1.59
N LEU A 97 -4.45 1.78 -1.26
CA LEU A 97 -4.61 2.38 0.07
C LEU A 97 -6.09 2.52 0.46
N LEU A 98 -6.91 3.08 -0.43
CA LEU A 98 -8.34 3.27 -0.18
C LEU A 98 -9.05 1.92 0.02
N THR A 99 -8.76 0.94 -0.83
CA THR A 99 -9.34 -0.42 -0.72
C THR A 99 -8.91 -1.09 0.58
N ALA A 100 -7.63 -0.97 0.96
CA ALA A 100 -7.12 -1.54 2.20
C ALA A 100 -7.72 -0.93 3.47
N ILE A 101 -8.15 0.34 3.43
CA ILE A 101 -8.82 1.01 4.55
C ILE A 101 -10.30 0.64 4.61
N LEU A 102 -10.97 0.56 3.46
CA LEU A 102 -12.42 0.36 3.39
C LEU A 102 -12.85 -1.09 3.64
N GLY A 103 -12.07 -2.07 3.20
CA GLY A 103 -12.47 -3.49 3.28
C GLY A 103 -13.17 -3.97 2.02
#